data_AF-A0A0Q5WG66-F1
#
_entry.id   AF-A0A0Q5WG66-F1
#
_cell.length_a   1.000
_cell.length_b   1.000
_cell.length_c   1.000
_cell.angle_alpha   90.00
_cell.angle_beta   90.00
_cell.angle_gamma   90.00
#
_symmetry.space_group_name_H-M   'P 1'
#
loop_
_entity.id
_entity.type
_entity.pdbx_description
1 polymer ?
#
loop_
_entity_poly.entity_id
_entity_poly.type
_entity_poly.pdbx_seq_one_letter_code
_entity_poly.pdbx_strand_id
1 'polypeptide(L)'
;MFSVEVYWVFMEKVFTDAKIKHLEMIQSVIARLANSNSAHKNYCITLVTAVCGLATTLHRPYMALLAIVPVMIFAILDAQYLRLEQRYRTLYEQVRSEPVTVAPDFRLSVANVKGATFLRTLLSWSISVFYLPTFLGVIAVAATLLFLP
;
A
#
# COMPACT_ATOMS: atom_id res chain seq x y z
N MET A 1 47.36 -20.78 15.15
CA MET A 1 46.30 -20.32 16.07
C MET A 1 45.56 -19.08 15.54
N PHE A 2 46.25 -18.11 14.91
CA PHE A 2 45.66 -16.89 14.32
C PHE A 2 44.62 -17.08 13.18
N SER A 3 44.58 -18.26 12.53
CA SER A 3 43.72 -18.49 11.35
C SER A 3 42.23 -18.57 11.70
N VAL A 4 41.88 -19.26 12.79
CA VAL A 4 40.47 -19.55 13.15
C VAL A 4 39.70 -18.28 13.50
N GLU A 5 40.31 -17.37 14.24
CA GLU A 5 39.70 -16.09 14.64
C GLU A 5 39.42 -15.17 13.45
N VAL A 6 40.33 -15.15 12.47
CA VAL A 6 40.14 -14.42 11.21
C VAL A 6 38.98 -14.99 10.39
N TYR A 7 38.82 -16.32 10.34
CA TYR A 7 37.69 -16.96 9.65
C TYR A 7 36.35 -16.61 10.31
N TRP A 8 36.28 -16.60 11.64
CA TRP A 8 35.04 -16.24 12.35
C TRP A 8 34.62 -14.80 12.09
N VAL A 9 35.56 -13.84 12.21
CA VAL A 9 35.30 -12.43 11.93
C VAL A 9 34.89 -12.22 10.47
N PHE A 10 35.53 -12.93 9.53
CA PHE A 10 35.16 -12.87 8.12
C PHE A 10 33.74 -13.41 7.88
N MET A 11 33.41 -14.58 8.43
CA MET A 11 32.07 -15.18 8.27
C MET A 11 30.97 -14.34 8.90
N GLU A 12 31.21 -13.77 10.08
CA GLU A 12 30.25 -12.86 10.74
C GLU A 12 29.97 -11.63 9.87
N LYS A 13 31.01 -11.06 9.26
CA LYS A 13 30.85 -9.96 8.31
C LYS A 13 30.03 -10.36 7.09
N VAL A 14 30.32 -11.52 6.48
CA VAL A 14 29.58 -12.03 5.31
C VAL A 14 28.10 -12.22 5.63
N PHE A 15 27.77 -12.82 6.77
CA PHE A 15 26.37 -13.01 7.17
C PHE A 15 25.66 -11.69 7.49
N THR A 16 26.38 -10.74 8.10
CA THR A 16 25.86 -9.38 8.34
C THR A 16 25.52 -8.68 7.02
N ASP A 17 26.44 -8.69 6.05
CA ASP A 17 26.24 -8.07 4.75
C ASP A 17 25.08 -8.72 3.98
N ALA A 18 24.99 -10.06 4.01
CA ALA A 18 23.88 -10.80 3.41
C ALA A 18 22.53 -10.44 4.05
N LYS A 19 22.49 -10.30 5.38
CA LYS A 19 21.28 -9.92 6.12
C LYS A 19 20.85 -8.50 5.78
N ILE A 20 21.78 -7.55 5.75
CA ILE A 20 21.51 -6.18 5.29
C ILE A 20 20.91 -6.21 3.89
N LYS A 21 21.48 -7.02 2.99
CA LYS A 21 20.98 -7.13 1.62
C LYS A 21 19.55 -7.69 1.54
N HIS A 22 19.22 -8.67 2.38
CA HIS A 22 17.86 -9.22 2.46
C HIS A 22 16.86 -8.16 2.94
N LEU A 23 17.23 -7.40 3.99
CA LEU A 23 16.41 -6.29 4.50
C LEU A 23 16.21 -5.20 3.44
N GLU A 24 17.25 -4.85 2.67
CA GLU A 24 17.14 -3.90 1.55
C GLU A 24 16.15 -4.39 0.47
N MET A 25 16.18 -5.68 0.12
CA MET A 25 15.24 -6.24 -0.85
C MET A 25 13.80 -6.17 -0.35
N ILE A 26 13.56 -6.51 0.92
CA ILE A 26 12.23 -6.38 1.53
C ILE A 26 11.78 -4.92 1.53
N GLN A 27 12.67 -4.00 1.92
CA GLN A 27 12.38 -2.57 1.94
C GLN A 27 12.06 -2.01 0.54
N SER A 28 12.75 -2.49 -0.50
CA SER A 28 12.45 -2.15 -1.89
C SER A 28 11.02 -2.57 -2.30
N VAL A 29 10.57 -3.75 -1.87
CA VAL A 29 9.19 -4.19 -2.10
C VAL A 29 8.19 -3.30 -1.35
N ILE A 30 8.46 -2.97 -0.08
CA ILE A 30 7.62 -2.06 0.71
C ILE A 30 7.49 -0.69 0.03
N ALA A 31 8.61 -0.12 -0.43
CA ALA A 31 8.62 1.17 -1.12
C ALA A 31 7.81 1.14 -2.42
N ARG A 32 7.92 0.07 -3.21
CA ARG A 32 7.11 -0.12 -4.42
C ARG A 32 5.62 -0.20 -4.11
N LEU A 33 5.23 -0.93 -3.06
CA LEU A 33 3.83 -1.03 -2.64
C LEU A 33 3.28 0.33 -2.20
N ALA A 34 4.04 1.08 -1.40
CA ALA A 34 3.65 2.42 -0.95
C ALA A 34 3.50 3.41 -2.13
N ASN A 35 4.39 3.33 -3.13
CA ASN A 35 4.31 4.13 -4.34
C ASN A 35 3.09 3.76 -5.20
N SER A 36 2.83 2.47 -5.42
CA SER A 36 1.62 2.02 -6.12
C SER A 36 0.33 2.45 -5.39
N ASN A 37 0.31 2.37 -4.06
CA ASN A 37 -0.82 2.80 -3.24
C ASN A 37 -1.08 4.31 -3.40
N SER A 38 -0.03 5.13 -3.37
CA SER A 38 -0.13 6.58 -3.60
C SER A 38 -0.60 6.90 -5.02
N ALA A 39 -0.16 6.13 -6.02
CA ALA A 39 -0.59 6.30 -7.41
C ALA A 39 -2.10 6.01 -7.59
N HIS A 40 -2.64 4.96 -6.95
CA HIS A 40 -4.07 4.65 -6.99
C HIS A 40 -4.94 5.82 -6.51
N LYS A 41 -4.52 6.51 -5.43
CA LYS A 41 -5.21 7.69 -4.90
C LYS A 41 -5.24 8.83 -5.92
N ASN A 42 -4.11 9.08 -6.59
CA ASN A 42 -4.05 10.11 -7.63
C ASN A 42 -4.94 9.76 -8.83
N TYR A 43 -4.91 8.52 -9.31
CA TYR A 43 -5.76 8.08 -10.42
C TYR A 43 -7.25 8.15 -10.07
N CYS A 44 -7.60 7.83 -8.82
CA CYS A 44 -8.97 7.99 -8.32
C CYS A 44 -9.42 9.45 -8.41
N ILE A 45 -8.62 10.41 -7.92
CA ILE A 45 -8.97 11.84 -7.98
C ILE A 45 -9.10 12.32 -9.43
N THR A 46 -8.20 11.90 -10.32
CA THR A 46 -8.27 12.27 -11.74
C THR A 46 -9.58 11.80 -12.37
N LEU A 47 -9.96 10.54 -12.17
CA LEU A 47 -11.19 9.98 -12.72
C LEU A 47 -12.45 10.61 -12.10
N VAL A 48 -12.46 10.79 -10.77
CA VAL A 48 -13.56 11.46 -10.07
C VAL A 48 -13.74 12.89 -10.59
N THR A 49 -12.67 13.65 -10.69
CA THR A 49 -12.69 15.03 -11.21
C THR A 49 -13.21 15.07 -12.66
N ALA A 50 -12.75 14.16 -13.52
CA ALA A 50 -13.18 14.10 -14.91
C ALA A 50 -14.68 13.79 -15.03
N VAL A 51 -15.18 12.80 -14.29
CA VAL A 51 -16.60 12.41 -14.31
C VAL A 51 -17.47 13.52 -13.71
N CYS A 52 -17.07 14.10 -12.58
CA CYS A 52 -17.79 15.22 -11.98
C CYS A 52 -17.81 16.44 -12.91
N GLY A 53 -16.69 16.80 -13.53
CA GLY A 53 -16.61 17.92 -14.49
C GLY A 53 -17.47 17.71 -15.74
N LEU A 54 -17.58 16.48 -16.23
CA LEU A 54 -18.51 16.13 -17.31
C LEU A 54 -19.96 16.24 -16.86
N ALA A 55 -20.28 15.75 -15.66
CA ALA A 55 -21.63 15.83 -15.10
C ALA A 55 -22.09 17.28 -14.89
N THR A 56 -21.19 18.17 -14.44
CA THR A 56 -21.48 19.60 -14.29
C THR A 56 -21.70 20.28 -15.63
N THR A 57 -20.92 19.92 -16.66
CA THR A 57 -21.03 20.50 -18.01
C THR A 57 -22.34 20.09 -18.71
N LEU A 58 -22.80 18.86 -18.48
CA LEU A 58 -24.02 18.32 -19.11
C LEU A 58 -25.30 18.55 -18.29
N HIS A 59 -25.20 19.15 -17.10
CA HIS A 59 -26.30 19.31 -16.13
C HIS A 59 -27.08 18.00 -15.88
N ARG A 60 -26.36 16.87 -15.81
CA ARG A 60 -26.95 15.55 -15.54
C ARG A 60 -26.47 15.04 -14.17
N PRO A 61 -27.23 15.23 -13.08
CA PRO A 61 -26.80 14.82 -11.75
C PRO A 61 -26.54 13.31 -11.65
N TYR A 62 -27.30 12.50 -12.40
CA TYR A 62 -27.10 11.05 -12.48
C TYR A 62 -25.72 10.64 -13.03
N MET A 63 -25.10 11.48 -13.86
CA MET A 63 -23.75 11.20 -14.38
C MET A 63 -22.69 11.38 -13.30
N ALA A 64 -22.89 12.26 -12.31
CA ALA A 64 -21.95 12.42 -11.19
C ALA A 64 -21.85 11.14 -10.35
N LEU A 65 -22.94 10.37 -10.24
CA LEU A 65 -22.94 9.09 -9.53
C LEU A 65 -22.02 8.04 -10.17
N LEU A 66 -21.68 8.17 -11.46
CA LEU A 66 -20.70 7.28 -12.10
C LEU A 66 -19.31 7.42 -11.47
N ALA A 67 -19.00 8.56 -10.82
CA ALA A 67 -17.73 8.76 -10.12
C ALA A 67 -17.60 7.87 -8.87
N ILE A 68 -18.70 7.28 -8.37
CA ILE A 68 -18.66 6.32 -7.25
C ILE A 68 -17.96 5.02 -7.66
N VAL A 69 -18.08 4.62 -8.93
CA VAL A 69 -17.49 3.36 -9.44
C VAL A 69 -15.97 3.35 -9.29
N PRO A 70 -15.19 4.34 -9.80
CA PRO A 70 -13.75 4.36 -9.57
C PRO A 70 -13.40 4.50 -8.09
N VAL A 71 -14.15 5.27 -7.29
CA VAL A 71 -13.93 5.39 -5.83
C VAL A 71 -13.95 4.01 -5.16
N MET A 72 -14.95 3.18 -5.46
CA MET A 72 -15.07 1.84 -4.87
C MET A 72 -13.96 0.90 -5.34
N ILE A 73 -13.65 0.89 -6.64
CA ILE A 73 -12.61 0.03 -7.21
C ILE A 73 -11.24 0.38 -6.61
N PHE A 74 -10.88 1.67 -6.61
CA PHE A 74 -9.59 2.11 -6.07
C PHE A 74 -9.52 1.90 -4.55
N ALA A 75 -10.61 2.07 -3.78
CA ALA A 75 -10.62 1.78 -2.35
C ALA A 75 -10.31 0.30 -2.05
N ILE A 76 -10.88 -0.62 -2.85
CA ILE A 76 -10.61 -2.06 -2.72
C ILE A 76 -9.15 -2.37 -3.06
N LEU A 77 -8.64 -1.81 -4.16
CA LEU A 77 -7.23 -1.99 -4.55
C LEU A 77 -6.29 -1.44 -3.48
N ASP A 78 -6.51 -0.22 -2.99
CA ASP A 78 -5.71 0.41 -1.92
C ASP A 78 -5.68 -0.47 -0.66
N ALA A 79 -6.82 -1.04 -0.28
CA ALA A 79 -6.90 -1.96 0.86
C ALA A 79 -6.09 -3.25 0.66
N GLN A 80 -6.03 -3.78 -0.56
CA GLN A 80 -5.22 -4.97 -0.86
C GLN A 80 -3.71 -4.64 -0.79
N TYR A 81 -3.31 -3.50 -1.36
CA TYR A 81 -1.91 -3.06 -1.37
C TYR A 81 -1.42 -2.73 0.04
N LEU A 82 -2.21 -2.01 0.84
CA LEU A 82 -1.89 -1.73 2.23
C LEU A 82 -1.80 -3.02 3.07
N ARG A 83 -2.67 -4.01 2.82
CA ARG A 83 -2.60 -5.30 3.51
C ARG A 83 -1.31 -6.04 3.17
N LEU A 84 -0.90 -6.01 1.89
CA LEU A 84 0.33 -6.63 1.45
C LEU A 84 1.55 -5.94 2.06
N GLU A 85 1.54 -4.61 2.10
CA GLU A 85 2.59 -3.80 2.73
C GLU A 85 2.75 -4.15 4.22
N GLN A 86 1.65 -4.28 4.97
CA GLN A 86 1.69 -4.70 6.38
C GLN A 86 2.33 -6.07 6.58
N ARG A 87 2.09 -7.02 5.66
CA ARG A 87 2.73 -8.34 5.70
C ARG A 87 4.23 -8.23 5.42
N TYR A 88 4.65 -7.40 4.47
CA TYR A 88 6.06 -7.16 4.20
C TYR A 88 6.77 -6.44 5.36
N ARG A 89 6.11 -5.50 6.04
CA ARG A 89 6.62 -4.88 7.27
C ARG A 89 6.80 -5.92 8.39
N THR A 90 5.87 -6.88 8.51
CA THR A 90 6.00 -7.99 9.46
C THR A 90 7.15 -8.93 9.10
N LEU A 91 7.33 -9.24 7.81
CA LEU A 91 8.47 -10.02 7.32
C LEU A 91 9.80 -9.32 7.59
N TYR A 92 9.86 -8.00 7.38
CA TYR A 92 11.03 -7.18 7.68
C TYR A 92 11.40 -7.28 9.16
N GLU A 93 10.42 -7.16 10.05
CA GLU A 93 10.62 -7.29 11.50
C GLU A 93 11.11 -8.69 11.90
N GLN A 94 10.57 -9.74 11.28
CA GLN A 94 11.02 -11.13 11.50
C GLN A 94 12.51 -11.28 11.12
N VAL A 95 12.88 -10.92 9.89
CA VAL A 95 14.27 -11.03 9.40
C VAL A 95 15.21 -10.14 10.21
N ARG A 96 14.77 -8.94 10.63
CA ARG A 96 15.57 -8.05 11.48
C ARG A 96 15.91 -8.72 12.82
N SER A 97 14.95 -9.44 13.41
CA SER A 97 15.10 -10.09 14.72
C SER A 97 15.94 -11.37 14.71
N GLU A 98 16.21 -11.95 13.54
CA GLU A 98 17.01 -13.17 13.43
C GLU A 98 18.49 -12.93 13.79
N PRO A 99 19.16 -13.88 14.49
CA PRO A 99 20.58 -13.74 14.80
C PRO A 99 21.44 -13.79 13.54
N VAL A 100 22.55 -13.03 13.54
CA VAL A 100 23.51 -12.92 12.42
C VAL A 100 24.24 -14.25 12.14
N THR A 101 24.12 -15.22 13.03
CA THR A 101 24.72 -16.56 12.89
C THR A 101 23.98 -17.45 11.88
N VAL A 102 22.80 -17.03 11.39
CA VAL A 102 22.00 -17.79 10.42
C VAL A 102 22.15 -17.17 9.03
N ALA A 103 22.45 -18.01 8.04
CA ALA A 103 22.52 -17.57 6.65
C ALA A 103 21.12 -17.14 6.15
N PRO A 104 20.97 -15.94 5.57
CA PRO A 104 19.69 -15.50 5.02
C PRO A 104 19.24 -16.39 3.84
N ASP A 105 18.00 -16.85 3.88
CA ASP A 105 17.37 -17.64 2.80
C ASP A 105 16.86 -16.76 1.64
N PHE A 106 16.93 -15.43 1.78
CA PHE A 106 16.51 -14.44 0.77
C PHE A 106 15.07 -14.60 0.25
N ARG A 107 14.23 -15.37 0.94
CA ARG A 107 12.84 -15.56 0.56
C ARG A 107 12.06 -14.26 0.80
N LEU A 108 11.29 -13.87 -0.22
CA LEU A 108 10.43 -12.68 -0.21
C LEU A 108 8.93 -13.03 -0.19
N SER A 109 8.60 -14.27 0.19
CA SER A 109 7.22 -14.75 0.25
C SER A 109 6.56 -14.37 1.56
N VAL A 110 5.39 -13.75 1.47
CA VAL A 110 4.55 -13.38 2.61
C VAL A 110 3.30 -14.26 2.74
N ALA A 111 3.26 -15.40 2.05
CA ALA A 111 2.10 -16.30 2.04
C ALA A 111 1.71 -16.78 3.45
N ASN A 112 2.71 -17.06 4.29
CA ASN A 112 2.52 -17.54 5.66
C ASN A 112 2.61 -16.42 6.72
N VAL A 113 2.81 -15.17 6.30
CA VAL A 113 2.94 -14.04 7.22
C VAL A 113 1.55 -13.54 7.58
N LYS A 114 1.23 -13.58 8.88
CA LYS A 114 -0.03 -13.04 9.40
C LYS A 114 -0.09 -11.54 9.08
N GLY A 115 -1.22 -11.11 8.52
CA GLY A 115 -1.50 -9.70 8.26
C GLY A 115 -2.92 -9.35 8.71
N ALA A 116 -3.26 -8.07 8.64
CA ALA A 116 -4.61 -7.63 8.99
C ALA A 116 -5.67 -8.26 8.06
N THR A 117 -6.87 -8.45 8.58
CA THR A 117 -8.04 -8.85 7.79
C THR A 117 -8.37 -7.76 6.77
N PHE A 118 -8.79 -8.15 5.56
CA PHE A 118 -9.16 -7.20 4.50
C PHE A 118 -10.10 -6.10 4.97
N LEU A 119 -11.14 -6.44 5.75
CA LEU A 119 -12.12 -5.48 6.24
C LEU A 119 -11.51 -4.46 7.23
N ARG A 120 -10.59 -4.91 8.10
CA ARG A 120 -9.85 -4.01 9.01
C ARG A 120 -8.91 -3.09 8.25
N THR A 121 -8.30 -3.57 7.16
CA THR A 121 -7.46 -2.74 6.31
C THR A 121 -8.29 -1.70 5.55
N LEU A 122 -9.47 -2.08 5.06
CA LEU A 122 -10.37 -1.19 4.32
C LEU A 122 -10.93 -0.06 5.21
N LEU A 123 -11.22 -0.35 6.48
CA LEU A 123 -11.59 0.66 7.49
C LEU A 123 -10.38 1.29 8.21
N SER A 124 -9.17 1.11 7.67
CA SER A 124 -8.00 1.75 8.27
C SER A 124 -8.01 3.25 8.05
N TRP A 125 -7.39 3.97 8.98
CA TRP A 125 -7.25 5.43 8.92
C TRP A 125 -6.77 5.95 7.55
N SER A 126 -5.76 5.31 6.95
CA SER A 126 -5.19 5.72 5.65
C SER A 126 -6.19 5.69 4.49
N ILE A 127 -7.14 4.76 4.53
CA ILE A 127 -8.14 4.57 3.48
C ILE A 127 -9.38 5.41 3.80
N SER A 128 -9.89 5.33 5.03
CA SER A 128 -11.09 6.07 5.43
C SER A 128 -10.91 7.58 5.29
N VAL A 129 -9.76 8.14 5.68
CA VAL A 129 -9.50 9.59 5.57
C VAL A 129 -9.44 10.07 4.12
N PHE A 130 -9.11 9.19 3.17
CA PHE A 130 -9.07 9.56 1.76
C PHE A 130 -10.42 9.35 1.06
N TYR A 131 -10.96 8.13 1.15
CA TYR A 131 -12.12 7.74 0.35
C TYR A 131 -13.45 8.25 0.92
N LEU A 132 -13.58 8.48 2.23
CA LEU A 132 -14.81 9.06 2.79
C LEU A 132 -15.03 10.50 2.30
N PRO A 133 -14.06 11.43 2.41
CA PRO A 133 -14.23 12.78 1.86
C PRO A 133 -14.43 12.79 0.35
N THR A 134 -13.73 11.93 -0.42
CA THR A 134 -13.94 11.83 -1.87
C THR A 134 -15.37 11.40 -2.21
N PHE A 135 -15.89 10.39 -1.51
CA PHE A 135 -17.27 9.94 -1.70
C PHE A 135 -18.29 11.02 -1.34
N LEU A 136 -18.10 11.71 -0.21
CA LEU A 136 -18.95 12.84 0.18
C LEU A 136 -18.88 13.99 -0.83
N GLY A 137 -17.71 14.26 -1.40
CA GLY A 137 -17.52 15.26 -2.44
C GLY A 137 -18.33 14.95 -3.70
N VAL A 138 -18.34 13.67 -4.13
CA VAL A 138 -19.17 13.22 -5.27
C VAL A 138 -20.66 13.44 -4.98
N ILE A 139 -21.12 13.10 -3.77
CA ILE A 139 -22.51 13.32 -3.37
C ILE A 139 -22.85 14.81 -3.34
N ALA A 140 -21.96 15.66 -2.82
CA ALA A 140 -22.16 17.09 -2.77
C ALA A 140 -22.33 17.68 -4.19
N VAL A 141 -21.49 17.27 -5.14
CA VAL A 141 -21.60 17.69 -6.55
C VAL A 141 -22.92 17.20 -7.17
N ALA A 142 -23.32 15.96 -6.91
CA ALA A 142 -24.60 15.44 -7.41
C ALA A 142 -25.79 16.21 -6.83
N ALA A 143 -25.73 16.55 -5.55
CA ALA A 143 -26.77 17.33 -4.87
C ALA A 143 -26.84 18.76 -5.41
N THR A 144 -25.71 19.46 -5.59
CA THR A 144 -25.74 20.82 -6.14
C THR A 144 -26.36 20.86 -7.53
N LEU A 145 -26.05 19.89 -8.40
CA LEU A 145 -26.66 19.77 -9.73
C LEU A 145 -28.14 19.40 -9.72
N LEU A 146 -28.68 18.91 -8.60
CA LEU A 146 -30.10 18.59 -8.45
C LEU A 146 -30.91 19.79 -7.93
N PHE A 147 -30.30 20.64 -7.10
CA PHE A 147 -30.94 21.83 -6.53
C PHE A 147 -30.77 23.10 -7.37
N LEU A 148 -29.72 23.18 -8.20
CA LEU A 148 -29.51 24.26 -9.16
C LEU A 148 -29.98 23.77 -10.56
N PRO A 149 -31.13 24.25 -11.07
CA PRO A 149 -31.64 23.87 -12.38
C PRO A 149 -30.78 24.36 -13.54
#